data_AF-A0A1F8F4P3-F1
#
_entry.id   AF-A0A1F8F4P3-F1
#
_cell.length_a   1.000
_cell.length_b   1.000
_cell.length_c   1.000
_cell.angle_alpha   90.00
_cell.angle_beta   90.00
_cell.angle_gamma   90.00
#
_symmetry.space_group_name_H-M   'P 1'
#
loop_
_entity.id
_entity.type
_entity.pdbx_description
1 polymer ?
#
loop_
_entity_poly.entity_id
_entity_poly.type
_entity_poly.pdbx_seq_one_letter_code
_entity_poly.pdbx_strand_id
1 'polypeptide(L)'
;MIAGLVSRVTTNPLYILGTIVIFQMVLNFNLPFWYGVGFLIAMSYLQNVSYGLQARAGTRSSNAFHLITAVLASFVFFATFRYLVRENMPLAFLATYMFGTIFGSLHGNIVSTWIENKIGARAEAPKTKPQLLRFWPSIVALLVVLALQLLFIPFSMNALVVMSLAILTLLDSFAFALLRLARSSDNYWFHGCTALFHIGVAFLKLAIMIKYQMDWGLFWPITTGSVIGSLTGQYYARGLSEWFKAGFDSHVSGSKKVEQPWNQMFVFSLGMVIHVMFFGFSNWTAVSLLLLYAFCQSISFAVVSRARQRNHHGYLLWSSVFSNGIWYLTMHQLALKNITPDKTAPYLVGNTVGSLVGQNVAMKAEKKLIARMDIGTA
;
A
#
# COMPACT_ATOMS: atom_id res chain seq x y z
N MET A 1 15.67 19.69 32.45
CA MET A 1 15.01 20.12 31.19
C MET A 1 15.74 19.62 29.95
N ILE A 2 17.07 19.79 29.85
CA ILE A 2 17.90 19.35 28.70
C ILE A 2 17.83 17.82 28.47
N ALA A 3 17.97 17.00 29.52
CA ALA A 3 17.87 15.54 29.39
C ALA A 3 16.50 15.06 28.85
N GLY A 4 15.41 15.77 29.18
CA GLY A 4 14.08 15.48 28.67
C GLY A 4 13.90 15.86 27.19
N LEU A 5 14.56 16.93 26.75
CA LEU A 5 14.60 17.32 25.34
C LEU A 5 15.38 16.29 24.52
N VAL A 6 16.57 15.89 25.01
CA VAL A 6 17.41 14.87 24.38
C VAL A 6 16.65 13.54 24.26
N SER A 7 15.98 13.10 25.33
CA SER A 7 15.17 11.87 25.32
C SER A 7 14.03 11.91 24.29
N ARG A 8 13.33 13.04 24.13
CA ARG A 8 12.26 13.18 23.11
C ARG A 8 12.82 13.16 21.69
N VAL A 9 13.97 13.79 21.47
CA VAL A 9 14.64 13.82 20.17
C VAL A 9 15.16 12.44 19.76
N THR A 10 15.72 11.68 20.70
CA THR A 10 16.31 10.36 20.40
C THR A 10 15.31 9.21 20.30
N THR A 11 14.06 9.40 20.74
CA THR A 11 13.03 8.34 20.72
C THR A 11 11.96 8.53 19.66
N ASN A 12 11.77 9.74 19.12
CA ASN A 12 10.80 9.99 18.07
C ASN A 12 11.48 9.93 16.68
N PRO A 13 11.12 8.97 15.83
CA PRO A 13 11.74 8.81 14.52
C PRO A 13 11.58 10.04 13.61
N LEU A 14 10.56 10.89 13.80
CA LEU A 14 10.42 12.13 13.02
C LEU A 14 11.53 13.14 13.31
N TYR A 15 11.96 13.28 14.57
CA TYR A 15 13.07 14.19 14.90
C TYR A 15 14.39 13.66 14.36
N ILE A 16 14.63 12.35 14.45
CA ILE A 16 15.82 11.69 13.91
C ILE A 16 15.87 11.90 12.39
N LEU A 17 14.79 11.57 11.68
CA LEU A 17 14.71 11.72 10.23
C LEU A 17 14.79 13.18 9.79
N GLY A 18 14.10 14.09 10.48
CA GLY A 18 14.18 15.53 10.20
C GLY A 18 15.61 16.08 10.37
N THR A 19 16.33 15.63 11.40
CA THR A 19 17.75 15.98 11.60
C THR A 19 18.61 15.47 10.46
N ILE A 20 18.42 14.21 10.03
CA ILE A 20 19.14 13.64 8.88
C ILE A 20 18.86 14.46 7.61
N VAL A 21 17.60 14.81 7.34
CA VAL A 21 17.21 15.60 6.16
C VAL A 21 17.84 16.99 6.19
N ILE A 22 17.77 17.69 7.33
CA ILE A 22 18.40 19.01 7.48
C ILE A 22 19.91 18.90 7.25
N PHE A 23 20.55 17.90 7.84
CA PHE A 23 21.99 17.67 7.66
C PHE A 23 22.34 17.38 6.19
N GLN A 24 21.55 16.55 5.49
CA GLN A 24 21.71 16.29 4.07
C GLN A 24 21.62 17.57 3.23
N MET A 25 20.67 18.46 3.54
CA MET A 25 20.53 19.74 2.84
C MET A 25 21.69 20.69 3.12
N VAL A 26 22.11 20.82 4.38
CA VAL A 26 23.23 21.69 4.80
C VAL A 26 24.56 21.23 4.19
N LEU A 27 24.78 19.92 4.08
CA LEU A 27 26.01 19.39 3.47
C LEU A 27 26.01 19.41 1.94
N ASN A 28 24.85 19.59 1.30
CA ASN A 28 24.72 19.54 -0.15
C ASN A 28 24.08 20.83 -0.68
N PHE A 29 24.88 21.84 -0.97
CA PHE A 29 24.42 23.15 -1.48
C PHE A 29 23.88 23.13 -2.93
N ASN A 30 23.69 21.96 -3.53
CA ASN A 30 23.12 21.83 -4.88
C ASN A 30 21.61 22.17 -4.85
N LEU A 31 21.22 23.28 -5.46
CA LEU A 31 19.83 23.74 -5.56
C LEU A 31 18.86 22.67 -6.11
N PRO A 32 19.17 21.98 -7.23
CA PRO A 32 18.38 20.84 -7.69
C PRO A 32 18.13 19.75 -6.62
N PHE A 33 19.13 19.42 -5.80
CA PHE A 33 18.95 18.48 -4.69
C PHE A 33 17.94 19.01 -3.66
N TRP A 34 18.00 20.30 -3.32
CA TRP A 34 17.07 20.93 -2.38
C TRP A 34 15.63 20.94 -2.90
N TYR A 35 15.44 21.24 -4.18
CA TYR A 35 14.13 21.14 -4.82
C TYR A 35 13.60 19.70 -4.79
N GLY A 36 14.47 18.72 -5.03
CA GLY A 36 14.12 17.31 -4.91
C GLY A 36 13.68 16.91 -3.51
N VAL A 37 14.41 17.36 -2.48
CA VAL A 37 14.05 17.15 -1.07
C VAL A 37 12.70 17.79 -0.76
N GLY A 38 12.51 19.06 -1.10
CA GLY A 38 11.27 19.80 -0.85
C GLY A 38 10.05 19.18 -1.54
N PHE A 39 10.19 18.84 -2.83
CA PHE A 39 9.16 18.14 -3.59
C PHE A 39 8.81 16.81 -2.94
N LEU A 40 9.82 16.01 -2.58
CA LEU A 40 9.60 14.68 -2.03
C LEU A 40 8.95 14.72 -0.64
N ILE A 41 9.31 15.67 0.23
CA ILE A 41 8.62 15.86 1.52
C ILE A 41 7.14 16.17 1.27
N ALA A 42 6.85 17.15 0.42
CA ALA A 42 5.48 17.59 0.15
C ALA A 42 4.63 16.46 -0.45
N MET A 43 5.14 15.79 -1.48
CA MET A 43 4.39 14.76 -2.20
C MET A 43 4.26 13.46 -1.41
N SER A 44 5.30 13.03 -0.70
CA SER A 44 5.23 11.83 0.15
C SER A 44 4.34 12.02 1.39
N TYR A 45 4.27 13.25 1.92
CA TYR A 45 3.30 13.67 2.92
C TYR A 45 1.87 13.55 2.37
N LEU A 46 1.59 14.22 1.26
CA LEU A 46 0.27 14.19 0.62
C LEU A 46 -0.14 12.76 0.24
N GLN A 47 0.81 11.92 -0.18
CA GLN A 47 0.58 10.52 -0.53
C GLN A 47 0.05 9.74 0.68
N ASN A 48 0.68 9.86 1.86
CA ASN A 48 0.21 9.13 3.04
C ASN A 48 -1.05 9.73 3.68
N VAL A 49 -1.25 11.04 3.60
CA VAL A 49 -2.55 11.65 3.94
C VAL A 49 -3.66 11.05 3.07
N SER A 50 -3.42 10.97 1.76
CA SER A 50 -4.38 10.41 0.79
C SER A 50 -4.63 8.92 1.01
N TYR A 51 -3.61 8.15 1.38
CA TYR A 51 -3.79 6.75 1.77
C TYR A 51 -4.59 6.58 3.06
N GLY A 52 -4.38 7.44 4.06
CA GLY A 52 -5.19 7.46 5.28
C GLY A 52 -6.66 7.70 4.94
N LEU A 53 -6.93 8.70 4.10
CA LEU A 53 -8.26 9.03 3.60
C LEU A 53 -8.89 7.87 2.83
N GLN A 54 -8.21 7.32 1.82
CA GLN A 54 -8.72 6.23 0.98
C GLN A 54 -8.97 4.95 1.78
N ALA A 55 -8.06 4.61 2.71
CA ALA A 55 -8.20 3.42 3.55
C ALA A 55 -9.47 3.50 4.41
N ARG A 56 -9.75 4.67 5.00
CA ARG A 56 -10.95 4.87 5.81
C ARG A 56 -12.20 4.97 4.93
N ALA A 57 -12.16 5.76 3.85
CA ALA A 57 -13.28 5.91 2.91
C ALA A 57 -13.84 4.57 2.42
N GLY A 58 -12.96 3.57 2.21
CA GLY A 58 -13.38 2.24 1.78
C GLY A 58 -14.20 1.43 2.79
N THR A 59 -14.24 1.88 4.03
CA THR A 59 -15.07 1.32 5.10
C THR A 59 -16.18 2.28 5.51
N ARG A 60 -16.49 3.28 4.68
CA ARG A 60 -17.53 4.27 4.96
C ARG A 60 -18.65 4.20 3.93
N SER A 61 -19.73 4.87 4.24
CA SER A 61 -20.97 4.86 3.48
C SER A 61 -21.05 5.81 2.28
N SER A 62 -19.95 6.40 1.85
CA SER A 62 -19.94 7.43 0.80
C SER A 62 -19.07 7.01 -0.38
N ASN A 63 -19.69 6.56 -1.46
CA ASN A 63 -18.98 6.23 -2.71
C ASN A 63 -18.29 7.47 -3.30
N ALA A 64 -18.85 8.67 -3.13
CA ALA A 64 -18.23 9.91 -3.58
C ALA A 64 -16.94 10.22 -2.82
N PHE A 65 -16.97 10.04 -1.49
CA PHE A 65 -15.77 10.19 -0.67
C PHE A 65 -14.69 9.17 -1.07
N HIS A 66 -15.08 7.91 -1.29
CA HIS A 66 -14.16 6.88 -1.74
C HIS A 66 -13.61 7.15 -3.14
N LEU A 67 -14.43 7.56 -4.10
CA LEU A 67 -13.99 7.95 -5.44
C LEU A 67 -12.92 9.06 -5.40
N ILE A 68 -13.23 10.18 -4.72
CA ILE A 68 -12.35 11.35 -4.64
C ILE A 68 -11.02 10.98 -3.99
N THR A 69 -11.08 10.26 -2.86
CA THR A 69 -9.87 9.87 -2.13
C THR A 69 -9.05 8.83 -2.89
N ALA A 70 -9.67 7.94 -3.67
CA ALA A 70 -8.98 7.01 -4.54
C ALA A 70 -8.26 7.74 -5.69
N VAL A 71 -8.92 8.69 -6.37
CA VAL A 71 -8.29 9.51 -7.43
C VAL A 71 -7.10 10.30 -6.86
N LEU A 72 -7.29 10.97 -5.72
CA LEU A 72 -6.23 11.72 -5.07
C LEU A 72 -5.05 10.81 -4.73
N ALA A 73 -5.30 9.67 -4.07
CA ALA A 73 -4.26 8.71 -3.71
C ALA A 73 -3.49 8.17 -4.93
N SER A 74 -4.18 7.85 -6.02
CA SER A 74 -3.56 7.43 -7.28
C SER A 74 -2.68 8.53 -7.88
N PHE A 75 -3.15 9.78 -7.87
CA PHE A 75 -2.38 10.94 -8.38
C PHE A 75 -1.10 11.17 -7.57
N VAL A 76 -1.21 11.28 -6.24
CA VAL A 76 -0.02 11.60 -5.44
C VAL A 76 0.99 10.45 -5.47
N PHE A 77 0.51 9.19 -5.45
CA PHE A 77 1.37 8.03 -5.63
C PHE A 77 2.09 8.06 -6.98
N PHE A 78 1.36 8.28 -8.07
CA PHE A 78 1.93 8.29 -9.41
C PHE A 78 2.98 9.38 -9.55
N ALA A 79 2.69 10.60 -9.11
CA ALA A 79 3.62 11.72 -9.17
C ALA A 79 4.89 11.48 -8.32
N THR A 80 4.72 10.98 -7.09
CA THR A 80 5.85 10.67 -6.19
C THR A 80 6.72 9.55 -6.75
N PHE A 81 6.09 8.45 -7.17
CA PHE A 81 6.82 7.30 -7.67
C PHE A 81 7.47 7.57 -9.04
N ARG A 82 6.84 8.38 -9.89
CA ARG A 82 7.44 8.86 -11.14
C ARG A 82 8.71 9.63 -10.89
N TYR A 83 8.68 10.58 -9.96
CA TYR A 83 9.87 11.34 -9.59
C TYR A 83 10.98 10.41 -9.13
N LEU A 84 10.68 9.52 -8.19
CA LEU A 84 11.68 8.59 -7.67
C LEU A 84 12.23 7.64 -8.73
N VAL A 85 11.39 7.06 -9.60
CA VAL A 85 11.84 6.15 -10.67
C VAL A 85 12.74 6.87 -11.67
N ARG A 86 12.39 8.09 -12.09
CA ARG A 86 13.19 8.88 -13.04
C ARG A 86 14.55 9.26 -12.49
N GLU A 87 14.64 9.48 -11.18
CA GLU A 87 15.90 9.76 -10.48
C GLU A 87 16.64 8.48 -10.06
N ASN A 88 16.19 7.29 -10.48
CA ASN A 88 16.76 5.99 -10.11
C ASN A 88 16.72 5.68 -8.60
N MET A 89 15.70 6.17 -7.89
CA MET A 89 15.40 5.89 -6.47
C MET A 89 16.64 6.08 -5.56
N PRO A 90 17.32 7.25 -5.56
CA PRO A 90 18.61 7.38 -4.90
C PRO A 90 18.46 7.21 -3.38
N LEU A 91 19.37 6.48 -2.73
CA LEU A 91 19.27 6.22 -1.27
C LEU A 91 19.36 7.51 -0.44
N ALA A 92 19.95 8.58 -0.98
CA ALA A 92 19.97 9.89 -0.34
C ALA A 92 18.56 10.40 -0.01
N PHE A 93 17.56 10.05 -0.82
CA PHE A 93 16.16 10.45 -0.60
C PHE A 93 15.38 9.53 0.35
N LEU A 94 15.97 8.44 0.86
CA LEU A 94 15.28 7.52 1.77
C LEU A 94 14.77 8.23 3.03
N ALA A 95 15.64 8.96 3.73
CA ALA A 95 15.26 9.66 4.96
C ALA A 95 14.21 10.75 4.68
N THR A 96 14.35 11.44 3.55
CA THR A 96 13.41 12.47 3.09
C THR A 96 12.02 11.89 2.82
N TYR A 97 11.95 10.80 2.06
CA TYR A 97 10.72 10.07 1.79
C TYR A 97 10.08 9.57 3.08
N MET A 98 10.87 8.93 3.95
CA MET A 98 10.38 8.42 5.25
C MET A 98 9.83 9.55 6.11
N PHE A 99 10.50 10.70 6.19
CA PHE A 99 10.05 11.85 6.95
C PHE A 99 8.65 12.31 6.51
N GLY A 100 8.48 12.61 5.21
CA GLY A 100 7.20 13.07 4.68
C GLY A 100 6.11 12.01 4.82
N THR A 101 6.40 10.75 4.50
CA THR A 101 5.43 9.65 4.61
C THR A 101 4.95 9.37 6.04
N ILE A 102 5.85 9.37 7.03
CA ILE A 102 5.49 9.16 8.44
C ILE A 102 4.65 10.32 8.94
N PHE A 103 5.05 11.55 8.62
CA PHE A 103 4.32 12.75 9.00
C PHE A 103 2.91 12.76 8.40
N GLY A 104 2.79 12.32 7.14
CA GLY A 104 1.51 12.18 6.45
C GLY A 104 0.62 11.09 7.04
N SER A 105 1.17 9.96 7.49
CA SER A 105 0.38 8.89 8.12
C SER A 105 -0.28 9.35 9.43
N LEU A 106 0.41 10.14 10.25
CA LEU A 106 -0.16 10.69 11.49
C LEU A 106 -1.29 11.68 11.20
N HIS A 107 -1.07 12.60 10.24
CA HIS A 107 -2.06 13.60 9.86
C HIS A 107 -3.25 13.01 9.09
N GLY A 108 -3.03 12.00 8.25
CA GLY A 108 -4.06 11.38 7.44
C GLY A 108 -5.25 10.87 8.27
N ASN A 109 -4.97 10.27 9.44
CA ASN A 109 -6.03 9.81 10.34
C ASN A 109 -6.85 10.98 10.94
N ILE A 110 -6.18 12.08 11.31
CA ILE A 110 -6.82 13.27 11.86
C ILE A 110 -7.70 13.93 10.80
N VAL A 111 -7.13 14.20 9.62
CA VAL A 111 -7.81 14.84 8.49
C VAL A 111 -9.00 13.99 8.03
N SER A 112 -8.84 12.67 7.92
CA SER A 112 -9.93 11.78 7.51
C SER A 112 -11.09 11.81 8.49
N THR A 113 -10.81 11.76 9.79
CA THR A 113 -11.86 11.83 10.82
C THR A 113 -12.61 13.16 10.77
N TRP A 114 -11.89 14.25 10.56
CA TRP A 114 -12.50 15.58 10.37
C TRP A 114 -13.41 15.64 9.14
N ILE A 115 -12.96 15.13 7.98
CA ILE A 115 -13.78 15.08 6.76
C ILE A 115 -15.01 14.19 6.95
N GLU A 116 -14.82 12.99 7.52
CA GLU A 116 -15.90 12.03 7.78
C GLU A 116 -17.02 12.64 8.63
N ASN A 117 -16.65 13.39 9.67
CA ASN A 117 -17.60 14.10 10.51
C ASN A 117 -18.34 15.21 9.76
N LYS A 118 -17.62 15.95 8.90
CA LYS A 118 -18.22 17.02 8.10
C LYS A 118 -19.22 16.51 7.06
N ILE A 119 -18.96 15.34 6.45
CA ILE A 119 -19.83 14.76 5.41
C ILE A 119 -20.81 13.70 5.95
N GLY A 120 -20.82 13.44 7.25
CA GLY A 120 -21.67 12.41 7.87
C GLY A 120 -21.36 10.99 7.40
N ALA A 121 -20.14 10.72 6.95
CA ALA A 121 -19.72 9.38 6.52
C ALA A 121 -19.50 8.49 7.74
N ARG A 122 -20.21 7.36 7.81
CA ARG A 122 -20.16 6.41 8.93
C ARG A 122 -19.77 5.02 8.44
N ALA A 123 -19.27 4.17 9.34
CA ALA A 123 -18.85 2.81 9.03
C ALA A 123 -20.02 1.95 8.53
N GLU A 124 -21.18 2.13 9.15
CA GLU A 124 -22.43 1.47 8.80
C GLU A 124 -23.49 2.54 8.51
N ALA A 125 -23.59 3.01 7.25
CA ALA A 125 -24.83 3.72 6.91
C ALA A 125 -25.94 2.70 6.67
N PRO A 126 -27.19 3.06 7.02
CA PRO A 126 -28.36 2.32 6.60
C PRO A 126 -28.34 2.14 5.07
N LYS A 127 -28.58 0.91 4.60
CA LYS A 127 -28.72 0.59 3.16
C LYS A 127 -29.75 1.47 2.44
N THR A 128 -30.64 2.11 3.20
CA THR A 128 -31.75 2.95 2.75
C THR A 128 -31.41 4.43 2.54
N LYS A 129 -30.23 4.91 2.98
CA LYS A 129 -29.87 6.32 2.75
C LYS A 129 -29.40 6.53 1.31
N PRO A 130 -29.95 7.52 0.57
CA PRO A 130 -29.49 7.84 -0.77
C PRO A 130 -28.02 8.27 -0.73
N GLN A 131 -27.19 7.62 -1.55
CA GLN A 131 -25.79 8.00 -1.75
C GLN A 131 -25.68 9.01 -2.89
N LEU A 132 -24.86 10.06 -2.73
CA LEU A 132 -24.59 11.06 -3.78
C LEU A 132 -24.16 10.40 -5.11
N LEU A 133 -23.31 9.37 -5.02
CA LEU A 133 -22.93 8.54 -6.14
C LEU A 133 -23.41 7.11 -5.91
N ARG A 134 -24.28 6.62 -6.80
CA ARG A 134 -24.70 5.22 -6.81
C ARG A 134 -23.59 4.35 -7.40
N PHE A 135 -23.42 3.15 -6.86
CA PHE A 135 -22.33 2.24 -7.24
C PHE A 135 -22.31 1.95 -8.75
N TRP A 136 -23.35 1.28 -9.29
CA TRP A 136 -23.38 0.85 -10.70
C TRP A 136 -23.27 2.01 -11.72
N PRO A 137 -24.02 3.12 -11.58
CA PRO A 137 -23.84 4.28 -12.47
C PRO A 137 -22.42 4.86 -12.44
N SER A 138 -21.77 4.89 -11.27
CA SER A 138 -20.39 5.37 -11.15
C SER A 138 -19.41 4.45 -11.88
N ILE A 139 -19.60 3.13 -11.78
CA ILE A 139 -18.78 2.15 -12.52
C ILE A 139 -18.97 2.33 -14.03
N VAL A 140 -20.21 2.49 -14.51
CA VAL A 140 -20.48 2.73 -15.94
C VAL A 140 -19.80 4.01 -16.41
N ALA A 141 -19.93 5.11 -15.68
CA ALA A 141 -19.27 6.37 -16.03
C ALA A 141 -17.74 6.24 -16.10
N LEU A 142 -17.13 5.53 -15.14
CA LEU A 142 -15.69 5.28 -15.15
C LEU A 142 -15.24 4.37 -16.30
N LEU A 143 -16.06 3.38 -16.69
CA LEU A 143 -15.79 2.55 -17.86
C LEU A 143 -15.87 3.36 -19.16
N VAL A 144 -16.82 4.31 -19.26
CA VAL A 144 -16.87 5.25 -20.39
C VAL A 144 -15.63 6.13 -20.41
N VAL A 145 -15.20 6.67 -19.26
CA VAL A 145 -13.94 7.43 -19.16
C VAL A 145 -12.74 6.59 -19.60
N LEU A 146 -12.66 5.32 -19.20
CA LEU A 146 -11.61 4.41 -19.63
C LEU A 146 -11.65 4.17 -21.14
N ALA A 147 -12.83 3.94 -21.71
CA ALA A 147 -13.01 3.76 -23.15
C ALA A 147 -12.56 5.02 -23.93
N LEU A 148 -12.94 6.21 -23.46
CA LEU A 148 -12.49 7.47 -24.05
C LEU A 148 -10.98 7.64 -23.94
N GLN A 149 -10.37 7.30 -22.80
CA GLN A 149 -8.90 7.31 -22.65
C GLN A 149 -8.21 6.39 -23.66
N LEU A 150 -8.81 5.24 -23.98
CA LEU A 150 -8.29 4.31 -24.99
C LEU A 150 -8.46 4.83 -26.42
N LEU A 151 -9.47 5.66 -26.70
CA LEU A 151 -9.69 6.28 -28.01
C LEU A 151 -8.77 7.49 -28.26
N PHE A 152 -8.41 8.21 -27.20
CA PHE A 152 -7.58 9.42 -27.26
C PHE A 152 -6.17 9.20 -26.70
N ILE A 153 -5.63 7.97 -26.82
CA ILE A 153 -4.28 7.66 -26.34
C ILE A 153 -3.27 8.58 -27.04
N PRO A 154 -2.41 9.30 -26.29
CA PRO A 154 -1.32 10.03 -26.90
C PRO A 154 -0.44 9.06 -27.70
N PHE A 155 -0.14 9.41 -28.96
CA PHE A 155 0.47 8.55 -30.00
C PHE A 155 1.79 7.83 -29.63
N SER A 156 2.38 8.08 -28.47
CA SER A 156 3.63 7.49 -28.01
C SER A 156 3.49 6.11 -27.36
N MET A 157 2.29 5.64 -27.03
CA MET A 157 2.07 4.35 -26.36
C MET A 157 1.18 3.39 -27.14
N ASN A 158 1.57 2.12 -27.17
CA ASN A 158 0.77 1.05 -27.77
C ASN A 158 -0.54 0.87 -26.99
N ALA A 159 -1.68 0.81 -27.69
CA ALA A 159 -3.00 0.62 -27.09
C ALA A 159 -3.11 -0.63 -26.21
N LEU A 160 -2.43 -1.73 -26.59
CA LEU A 160 -2.37 -2.95 -25.79
C LEU A 160 -1.69 -2.72 -24.43
N VAL A 161 -0.69 -1.83 -24.35
CA VAL A 161 -0.01 -1.49 -23.10
C VAL A 161 -0.94 -0.71 -22.19
N VAL A 162 -1.62 0.30 -22.72
CA VAL A 162 -2.59 1.13 -21.97
C VAL A 162 -3.74 0.26 -21.45
N MET A 163 -4.30 -0.61 -22.31
CA MET A 163 -5.37 -1.53 -21.93
C MET A 163 -4.90 -2.55 -20.88
N SER A 164 -3.73 -3.18 -21.09
CA SER A 164 -3.17 -4.14 -20.13
C SER A 164 -2.92 -3.48 -18.77
N LEU A 165 -2.39 -2.25 -18.77
CA LEU A 165 -2.13 -1.52 -17.53
C LEU A 165 -3.43 -1.14 -16.80
N ALA A 166 -4.46 -0.73 -17.52
CA ALA A 166 -5.78 -0.45 -16.93
C ALA A 166 -6.38 -1.71 -16.29
N ILE A 167 -6.36 -2.84 -17.00
CA ILE A 167 -6.88 -4.13 -16.50
C ILE A 167 -6.07 -4.60 -15.30
N LEU A 168 -4.74 -4.58 -15.38
CA LEU A 168 -3.88 -4.96 -14.25
C LEU A 168 -4.11 -4.03 -13.05
N THR A 169 -4.30 -2.73 -13.25
CA THR A 169 -4.54 -1.82 -12.12
C THR A 169 -5.92 -2.02 -11.48
N LEU A 170 -6.93 -2.36 -12.28
CA LEU A 170 -8.25 -2.77 -11.79
C LEU A 170 -8.13 -4.05 -10.96
N LEU A 171 -7.53 -5.10 -11.52
CA LEU A 171 -7.34 -6.38 -10.85
C LEU A 171 -6.52 -6.23 -9.57
N ASP A 172 -5.47 -5.40 -9.59
CA ASP A 172 -4.62 -5.12 -8.44
C ASP A 172 -5.42 -4.45 -7.31
N SER A 173 -6.17 -3.40 -7.63
CA SER A 173 -6.95 -2.66 -6.63
C SER A 173 -8.13 -3.49 -6.09
N PHE A 174 -8.73 -4.32 -6.94
CA PHE A 174 -9.74 -5.31 -6.56
C PHE A 174 -9.17 -6.36 -5.61
N ALA A 175 -8.05 -6.99 -5.99
CA ALA A 175 -7.37 -8.01 -5.20
C ALA A 175 -6.87 -7.45 -3.87
N PHE A 176 -6.37 -6.21 -3.85
CA PHE A 176 -5.97 -5.53 -2.62
C PHE A 176 -7.15 -5.31 -1.67
N ALA A 177 -8.33 -4.98 -2.19
CA ALA A 177 -9.53 -4.87 -1.37
C ALA A 177 -9.93 -6.22 -0.74
N LEU A 178 -9.86 -7.31 -1.51
CA LEU A 178 -10.07 -8.67 -0.99
C LEU A 178 -9.00 -9.09 0.02
N LEU A 179 -7.74 -8.78 -0.24
CA LEU A 179 -6.62 -9.08 0.65
C LEU A 179 -6.77 -8.41 2.00
N ARG A 180 -7.28 -7.16 2.05
CA ARG A 180 -7.58 -6.48 3.32
C ARG A 180 -8.58 -7.27 4.16
N LEU A 181 -9.60 -7.84 3.53
CA LEU A 181 -10.56 -8.72 4.20
C LEU A 181 -9.91 -10.03 4.67
N ALA A 182 -9.13 -10.66 3.79
CA ALA A 182 -8.48 -11.93 4.07
C ALA A 182 -7.44 -11.82 5.21
N ARG A 183 -6.76 -10.68 5.36
CA ARG A 183 -5.86 -10.38 6.49
C ARG A 183 -6.56 -10.29 7.84
N SER A 184 -7.87 -10.18 7.84
CA SER A 184 -8.69 -10.15 9.05
C SER A 184 -9.53 -11.41 9.24
N SER A 185 -9.43 -12.39 8.32
CA SER A 185 -10.08 -13.68 8.46
C SER A 185 -9.15 -14.71 9.08
N ASP A 186 -9.74 -15.70 9.73
CA ASP A 186 -9.03 -16.86 10.29
C ASP A 186 -8.70 -17.94 9.23
N ASN A 187 -8.84 -17.62 7.93
CA ASN A 187 -8.59 -18.57 6.84
C ASN A 187 -7.30 -18.20 6.08
N TYR A 188 -6.20 -18.85 6.48
CA TYR A 188 -4.88 -18.61 5.89
C TYR A 188 -4.76 -19.05 4.42
N TRP A 189 -5.57 -20.00 3.95
CA TRP A 189 -5.59 -20.35 2.53
C TRP A 189 -6.20 -19.24 1.69
N PHE A 190 -7.34 -18.70 2.14
CA PHE A 190 -7.96 -17.56 1.49
C PHE A 190 -7.02 -16.34 1.49
N HIS A 191 -6.34 -16.07 2.60
CA HIS A 191 -5.32 -15.02 2.66
C HIS A 191 -4.15 -15.29 1.70
N GLY A 192 -3.52 -16.46 1.77
CA GLY A 192 -2.38 -16.78 0.91
C GLY A 192 -2.70 -16.66 -0.58
N CYS A 193 -3.84 -17.20 -1.02
CA CYS A 193 -4.27 -17.13 -2.42
C CYS A 193 -4.59 -15.70 -2.88
N THR A 194 -5.30 -14.92 -2.06
CA THR A 194 -5.60 -13.50 -2.38
C THR A 194 -4.33 -12.65 -2.38
N ALA A 195 -3.38 -12.92 -1.48
CA ALA A 195 -2.08 -12.28 -1.46
C ALA A 195 -1.31 -12.59 -2.74
N LEU A 196 -1.15 -13.88 -3.09
CA LEU A 196 -0.44 -14.30 -4.30
C LEU A 196 -1.02 -13.66 -5.56
N PHE A 197 -2.35 -13.65 -5.70
CA PHE A 197 -3.03 -13.02 -6.83
C PHE A 197 -2.76 -11.51 -6.89
N HIS A 198 -2.96 -10.79 -5.78
CA HIS A 198 -2.67 -9.36 -5.69
C HIS A 198 -1.21 -9.05 -6.06
N ILE A 199 -0.25 -9.76 -5.46
CA ILE A 199 1.18 -9.53 -5.67
C ILE A 199 1.58 -9.84 -7.12
N GLY A 200 1.02 -10.91 -7.70
CA GLY A 200 1.22 -11.28 -9.11
C GLY A 200 0.83 -10.16 -10.05
N VAL A 201 -0.40 -9.65 -9.90
CA VAL A 201 -0.91 -8.54 -10.71
C VAL A 201 -0.11 -7.26 -10.45
N ALA A 202 0.21 -6.95 -9.19
CA ALA A 202 1.00 -5.77 -8.83
C ALA A 202 2.41 -5.80 -9.43
N PHE A 203 3.06 -6.97 -9.49
CA PHE A 203 4.37 -7.15 -10.09
C PHE A 203 4.35 -6.87 -11.60
N LEU A 204 3.38 -7.45 -12.32
CA LEU A 204 3.22 -7.21 -13.76
C LEU A 204 2.91 -5.74 -14.06
N LYS A 205 2.02 -5.13 -13.27
CA LYS A 205 1.70 -3.69 -13.33
C LYS A 205 2.96 -2.85 -13.14
N LEU A 206 3.74 -3.14 -12.11
CA LEU A 206 4.99 -2.44 -11.80
C LEU A 206 6.03 -2.60 -12.90
N ALA A 207 6.14 -3.79 -13.51
CA ALA A 207 7.03 -4.05 -14.63
C ALA A 207 6.75 -3.13 -15.83
N ILE A 208 5.48 -2.97 -16.19
CA ILE A 208 5.05 -2.04 -17.25
C ILE A 208 5.37 -0.60 -16.84
N MET A 209 4.99 -0.20 -15.62
CA MET A 209 5.20 1.16 -15.12
C MET A 209 6.68 1.59 -15.14
N ILE A 210 7.58 0.73 -14.67
CA ILE A 210 9.03 1.01 -14.65
C ILE A 210 9.60 0.97 -16.07
N LYS A 211 9.21 0.01 -16.91
CA LYS A 211 9.67 -0.09 -18.31
C LYS A 211 9.39 1.19 -19.09
N TYR A 212 8.25 1.82 -18.85
CA TYR A 212 7.85 3.08 -19.49
C TYR A 212 8.18 4.32 -18.64
N GLN A 213 9.12 4.20 -17.70
CA GLN A 213 9.64 5.32 -16.89
C GLN A 213 8.55 6.17 -16.25
N MET A 214 7.46 5.50 -15.82
CA MET A 214 6.29 6.12 -15.21
C MET A 214 5.70 7.26 -16.05
N ASP A 215 5.74 7.18 -17.38
CA ASP A 215 5.31 8.28 -18.26
C ASP A 215 3.88 8.76 -17.98
N TRP A 216 3.62 10.08 -18.09
CA TRP A 216 2.32 10.66 -17.75
C TRP A 216 1.15 10.07 -18.55
N GLY A 217 1.39 9.51 -19.73
CA GLY A 217 0.37 8.74 -20.47
C GLY A 217 -0.17 7.53 -19.70
N LEU A 218 0.61 6.97 -18.76
CA LEU A 218 0.20 5.86 -17.90
C LEU A 218 -0.69 6.29 -16.72
N PHE A 219 -0.72 7.57 -16.36
CA PHE A 219 -1.46 8.06 -15.20
C PHE A 219 -2.95 7.74 -15.29
N TRP A 220 -3.53 7.97 -16.47
CA TRP A 220 -4.95 7.78 -16.73
C TRP A 220 -5.42 6.33 -16.59
N PRO A 221 -4.84 5.33 -17.31
CA PRO A 221 -5.24 3.93 -17.15
C PRO A 221 -5.02 3.42 -15.72
N ILE A 222 -3.96 3.88 -15.03
CA ILE A 222 -3.72 3.53 -13.62
C ILE A 222 -4.84 4.09 -12.73
N THR A 223 -5.17 5.36 -12.87
CA THR A 223 -6.16 6.01 -11.99
C THR A 223 -7.55 5.44 -12.22
N THR A 224 -8.00 5.34 -13.46
CA THR A 224 -9.33 4.81 -13.78
C THR A 224 -9.45 3.35 -13.35
N GLY A 225 -8.46 2.51 -13.70
CA GLY A 225 -8.40 1.13 -13.27
C GLY A 225 -8.43 1.00 -11.74
N SER A 226 -7.63 1.81 -11.03
CA SER A 226 -7.54 1.75 -9.57
C SER A 226 -8.86 2.12 -8.88
N VAL A 227 -9.53 3.17 -9.35
CA VAL A 227 -10.80 3.62 -8.79
C VAL A 227 -11.89 2.57 -9.01
N ILE A 228 -12.02 2.04 -10.23
CA ILE A 228 -12.99 0.97 -10.54
C ILE A 228 -12.70 -0.25 -9.66
N GLY A 229 -11.46 -0.74 -9.66
CA GLY A 229 -11.07 -1.93 -8.89
C GLY A 229 -11.25 -1.76 -7.38
N SER A 230 -10.97 -0.56 -6.85
CA SER A 230 -11.16 -0.27 -5.42
C SER A 230 -12.64 -0.28 -5.03
N LEU A 231 -13.52 0.33 -5.83
CA LEU A 231 -14.96 0.35 -5.60
C LEU A 231 -15.55 -1.06 -5.71
N THR A 232 -15.29 -1.77 -6.82
CA THR A 232 -15.81 -3.13 -7.02
C THR A 232 -15.26 -4.09 -5.98
N GLY A 233 -13.97 -4.06 -5.71
CA GLY A 233 -13.32 -4.93 -4.74
C GLY A 233 -13.92 -4.81 -3.34
N GLN A 234 -14.28 -3.60 -2.91
CA GLN A 234 -14.94 -3.40 -1.62
C GLN A 234 -16.38 -3.87 -1.59
N TYR A 235 -17.13 -3.64 -2.68
CA TYR A 235 -18.49 -4.15 -2.82
C TYR A 235 -18.52 -5.69 -2.69
N TYR A 236 -17.63 -6.37 -3.42
CA TYR A 236 -17.54 -7.83 -3.39
C TYR A 236 -16.88 -8.39 -2.11
N ALA A 237 -15.92 -7.67 -1.52
CA ALA A 237 -15.32 -8.08 -0.25
C ALA A 237 -16.38 -8.26 0.85
N ARG A 238 -17.39 -7.38 0.92
CA ARG A 238 -18.49 -7.51 1.89
C ARG A 238 -19.32 -8.78 1.66
N GLY A 239 -19.68 -9.07 0.41
CA GLY A 239 -20.42 -10.30 0.09
C GLY A 239 -19.62 -11.57 0.36
N LEU A 240 -18.32 -11.57 0.03
CA LEU A 240 -17.43 -12.70 0.33
C LEU A 240 -17.25 -12.91 1.83
N SER A 241 -17.17 -11.83 2.61
CA SER A 241 -17.10 -11.87 4.07
C SER A 241 -18.29 -12.63 4.67
N GLU A 242 -19.50 -12.30 4.21
CA GLU A 242 -20.73 -12.95 4.65
C GLU A 242 -20.76 -14.42 4.22
N TRP A 243 -20.34 -14.72 2.99
CA TRP A 243 -20.30 -16.08 2.45
C TRP A 243 -19.34 -16.99 3.21
N PHE A 244 -18.14 -16.50 3.56
CA PHE A 244 -17.14 -17.26 4.29
C PHE A 244 -17.36 -17.29 5.81
N LYS A 245 -18.38 -16.61 6.34
CA LYS A 245 -18.63 -16.46 7.78
C LYS A 245 -17.36 -16.08 8.56
N ALA A 246 -16.52 -15.23 7.95
CA ALA A 246 -15.23 -14.88 8.53
C ALA A 246 -15.43 -14.14 9.87
N GLY A 247 -14.83 -14.64 10.94
CA GLY A 247 -14.77 -13.93 12.21
C GLY A 247 -13.72 -12.82 12.13
N PHE A 248 -14.10 -11.58 12.41
CA PHE A 248 -13.19 -10.44 12.43
C PHE A 248 -12.71 -10.16 13.85
N ASP A 249 -11.40 -9.93 14.00
CA ASP A 249 -10.76 -9.49 15.25
C ASP A 249 -11.06 -10.36 16.50
N SER A 250 -11.40 -11.63 16.28
CA SER A 250 -11.65 -12.63 17.34
C SER A 250 -10.43 -12.84 18.25
N HIS A 251 -9.22 -12.52 17.76
CA HIS A 251 -7.96 -12.59 18.51
C HIS A 251 -7.71 -11.42 19.47
N VAL A 252 -8.42 -10.29 19.30
CA VAL A 252 -8.30 -9.12 20.18
C VAL A 252 -9.27 -9.22 21.36
N SER A 253 -10.47 -9.75 21.12
CA SER A 253 -11.55 -9.87 22.11
C SER A 253 -11.64 -11.25 22.77
N GLY A 254 -11.03 -12.29 22.19
CA GLY A 254 -11.12 -13.67 22.66
C GLY A 254 -9.81 -14.25 23.22
N SER A 255 -9.91 -15.41 23.86
CA SER A 255 -8.78 -16.24 24.32
C SER A 255 -8.12 -17.05 23.19
N LYS A 256 -8.64 -16.95 21.96
CA LYS A 256 -8.17 -17.74 20.81
C LYS A 256 -6.69 -17.49 20.55
N LYS A 257 -5.91 -18.57 20.50
CA LYS A 257 -4.47 -18.51 20.21
C LYS A 257 -4.29 -18.19 18.72
N VAL A 258 -3.35 -17.29 18.42
CA VAL A 258 -2.93 -16.98 17.04
C VAL A 258 -2.16 -18.17 16.50
N GLU A 259 -2.82 -18.96 15.64
CA GLU A 259 -2.22 -20.12 14.97
C GLU A 259 -1.17 -19.69 13.94
N GLN A 260 -0.15 -20.54 13.72
CA GLN A 260 0.88 -20.28 12.72
C GLN A 260 0.53 -20.99 11.40
N PRO A 261 0.56 -20.30 10.24
CA PRO A 261 0.18 -20.86 8.95
C PRO A 261 1.31 -21.68 8.31
N TRP A 262 1.91 -22.61 9.05
CA TRP A 262 3.10 -23.35 8.60
C TRP A 262 2.89 -24.09 7.28
N ASN A 263 1.73 -24.74 7.12
CA ASN A 263 1.40 -25.49 5.91
C ASN A 263 1.29 -24.58 4.68
N GLN A 264 0.62 -23.43 4.82
CA GLN A 264 0.49 -22.45 3.75
C GLN A 264 1.84 -21.83 3.42
N MET A 265 2.62 -21.44 4.43
CA MET A 265 3.97 -20.92 4.24
C MET A 265 4.86 -21.91 3.49
N PHE A 266 4.81 -23.19 3.84
CA PHE A 266 5.54 -24.25 3.14
C PHE A 266 5.11 -24.34 1.68
N VAL A 267 3.80 -24.46 1.41
CA VAL A 267 3.26 -24.59 0.05
C VAL A 267 3.59 -23.39 -0.83
N PHE A 268 3.45 -22.16 -0.34
CA PHE A 268 3.83 -20.97 -1.12
C PHE A 268 5.34 -20.86 -1.30
N SER A 269 6.14 -21.36 -0.36
CA SER A 269 7.60 -21.39 -0.49
C SER A 269 8.09 -22.32 -1.60
N LEU A 270 7.31 -23.35 -1.96
CA LEU A 270 7.62 -24.23 -3.10
C LEU A 270 7.69 -23.47 -4.43
N GLY A 271 7.15 -22.25 -4.51
CA GLY A 271 7.34 -21.38 -5.67
C GLY A 271 8.81 -21.06 -5.98
N MET A 272 9.71 -21.16 -5.00
CA MET A 272 11.15 -21.02 -5.24
C MET A 272 11.76 -22.22 -5.97
N VAL A 273 11.13 -23.40 -5.93
CA VAL A 273 11.57 -24.56 -6.72
C VAL A 273 11.47 -24.25 -8.21
N ILE A 274 10.39 -23.58 -8.63
CA ILE A 274 10.22 -23.10 -10.00
C ILE A 274 11.35 -22.14 -10.37
N HIS A 275 11.76 -21.24 -9.49
CA HIS A 275 12.90 -20.36 -9.77
C HIS A 275 14.18 -21.15 -10.06
N VAL A 276 14.53 -22.10 -9.18
CA VAL A 276 15.74 -22.91 -9.34
C VAL A 276 15.69 -23.77 -10.60
N MET A 277 14.53 -24.32 -10.95
CA MET A 277 14.37 -25.12 -12.18
C MET A 277 14.60 -24.32 -13.46
N PHE A 278 14.14 -23.07 -13.54
CA PHE A 278 14.22 -22.25 -14.76
C PHE A 278 15.45 -21.35 -14.83
N PHE A 279 15.95 -20.85 -13.70
CA PHE A 279 17.02 -19.83 -13.64
C PHE A 279 18.29 -20.33 -12.91
N GLY A 280 18.24 -21.52 -12.32
CA GLY A 280 19.35 -22.10 -11.56
C GLY A 280 19.69 -21.30 -10.30
N PHE A 281 20.96 -21.33 -9.92
CA PHE A 281 21.52 -20.55 -8.80
C PHE A 281 22.28 -19.29 -9.28
N SER A 282 22.11 -18.91 -10.54
CA SER A 282 22.70 -17.68 -11.06
C SER A 282 22.11 -16.47 -10.30
N ASN A 283 22.95 -15.50 -9.96
CA ASN A 283 22.54 -14.29 -9.22
C ASN A 283 21.84 -14.55 -7.87
N TRP A 284 22.13 -15.67 -7.20
CA TRP A 284 21.46 -16.07 -5.95
C TRP A 284 21.48 -15.00 -4.84
N THR A 285 22.55 -14.21 -4.74
CA THR A 285 22.62 -13.09 -3.79
C THR A 285 21.54 -12.04 -4.07
N ALA A 286 21.35 -11.66 -5.33
CA ALA A 286 20.32 -10.68 -5.71
C ALA A 286 18.91 -11.25 -5.53
N VAL A 287 18.72 -12.52 -5.87
CA VAL A 287 17.46 -13.27 -5.67
C VAL A 287 17.10 -13.35 -4.18
N SER A 288 18.06 -13.70 -3.33
CA SER A 288 17.88 -13.82 -1.88
C SER A 288 17.61 -12.46 -1.23
N LEU A 289 18.31 -11.40 -1.65
CA LEU A 289 18.05 -10.05 -1.18
C LEU A 289 16.65 -9.57 -1.58
N LEU A 290 16.22 -9.83 -2.82
CA LEU A 290 14.87 -9.48 -3.26
C LEU A 290 13.82 -10.27 -2.50
N LEU A 291 14.03 -11.58 -2.29
CA LEU A 291 13.15 -12.43 -1.48
C LEU A 291 13.00 -11.87 -0.06
N LEU A 292 14.12 -11.51 0.59
CA LEU A 292 14.13 -10.93 1.93
C LEU A 292 13.40 -9.58 1.98
N TYR A 293 13.68 -8.67 1.04
CA TYR A 293 13.01 -7.38 0.97
C TYR A 293 11.52 -7.51 0.70
N ALA A 294 11.12 -8.35 -0.25
CA ALA A 294 9.72 -8.68 -0.53
C ALA A 294 9.00 -9.25 0.71
N PHE A 295 9.68 -10.16 1.44
CA PHE A 295 9.17 -10.74 2.68
C PHE A 295 8.97 -9.69 3.78
N CYS A 296 10.00 -8.91 4.09
CA CYS A 296 9.92 -7.84 5.08
C CYS A 296 8.90 -6.76 4.68
N GLN A 297 8.81 -6.44 3.38
CA GLN A 297 7.86 -5.46 2.85
C GLN A 297 6.43 -5.91 3.16
N SER A 298 6.09 -7.16 2.85
CA SER A 298 4.74 -7.66 3.07
C SER A 298 4.37 -7.75 4.56
N ILE A 299 5.33 -8.14 5.42
CA ILE A 299 5.15 -8.05 6.88
C ILE A 299 4.84 -6.61 7.28
N SER A 300 5.65 -5.65 6.82
CA SER A 300 5.48 -4.24 7.16
C SER A 300 4.13 -3.69 6.72
N PHE A 301 3.62 -4.10 5.55
CA PHE A 301 2.32 -3.71 5.03
C PHE A 301 1.16 -4.29 5.82
N ALA A 302 1.25 -5.55 6.25
CA ALA A 302 0.25 -6.12 7.14
C ALA A 302 0.18 -5.36 8.47
N VAL A 303 1.34 -5.06 9.07
CA VAL A 303 1.44 -4.35 10.36
C VAL A 303 0.90 -2.91 10.25
N VAL A 304 1.37 -2.11 9.30
CA VAL A 304 0.92 -0.69 9.17
C VAL A 304 -0.55 -0.58 8.77
N SER A 305 -1.04 -1.50 7.93
CA SER A 305 -2.44 -1.52 7.51
C SER A 305 -3.37 -1.69 8.70
N ARG A 306 -3.00 -2.55 9.66
CA ARG A 306 -3.80 -2.75 10.87
C ARG A 306 -3.59 -1.60 11.85
N ALA A 307 -2.35 -1.14 12.06
CA ALA A 307 -2.05 -0.01 12.94
C ALA A 307 -2.83 1.27 12.61
N ARG A 308 -3.11 1.54 11.32
CA ARG A 308 -3.94 2.67 10.86
C ARG A 308 -5.38 2.62 11.36
N GLN A 309 -5.87 1.43 11.73
CA GLN A 309 -7.22 1.17 12.22
C GLN A 309 -7.26 1.01 13.75
N ARG A 310 -6.18 1.33 14.46
CA ARG A 310 -6.06 1.18 15.91
C ARG A 310 -5.84 2.51 16.61
N ASN A 311 -6.35 2.60 17.83
CA ASN A 311 -6.25 3.77 18.71
C ASN A 311 -4.85 3.94 19.38
N HIS A 312 -3.76 3.66 18.67
CA HIS A 312 -2.41 3.70 19.24
C HIS A 312 -1.39 4.40 18.31
N HIS A 313 -1.14 5.70 18.55
CA HIS A 313 -0.25 6.51 17.72
C HIS A 313 1.18 5.99 17.63
N GLY A 314 1.77 5.50 18.73
CA GLY A 314 3.13 4.93 18.72
C GLY A 314 3.24 3.69 17.83
N TYR A 315 2.23 2.83 17.81
CA TYR A 315 2.15 1.66 16.95
C TYR A 315 2.06 2.08 15.47
N LEU A 316 1.22 3.07 15.15
CA LEU A 316 1.13 3.64 13.81
C LEU A 316 2.45 4.28 13.36
N LEU A 317 3.13 5.01 14.25
CA LEU A 317 4.39 5.69 13.97
C LEU A 317 5.48 4.69 13.58
N TRP A 318 5.75 3.70 14.43
CA TRP A 318 6.80 2.71 14.19
C TRP A 318 6.49 1.76 13.03
N SER A 319 5.23 1.37 12.87
CA SER A 319 4.81 0.59 11.69
C SER A 319 4.96 1.39 10.39
N SER A 320 4.73 2.70 10.43
CA SER A 320 4.99 3.59 9.28
C SER A 320 6.47 3.72 8.95
N VAL A 321 7.34 3.81 9.96
CA VAL A 321 8.81 3.78 9.77
C VAL A 321 9.21 2.51 9.05
N PHE A 322 8.80 1.36 9.60
CA PHE A 322 9.16 0.06 9.05
C PHE A 322 8.65 -0.11 7.61
N SER A 323 7.39 0.25 7.36
CA SER A 323 6.77 0.07 6.07
C SER A 323 7.34 0.97 4.98
N ASN A 324 7.50 2.27 5.23
CA ASN A 324 8.00 3.19 4.22
C ASN A 324 9.49 2.95 3.93
N GLY A 325 10.28 2.59 4.95
CA GLY A 325 11.69 2.26 4.77
C GLY A 325 11.89 1.03 3.90
N ILE A 326 11.24 -0.09 4.24
CA ILE A 326 11.39 -1.34 3.47
C ILE A 326 10.79 -1.22 2.06
N TRP A 327 9.67 -0.50 1.89
CA TRP A 327 9.12 -0.24 0.56
C TRP A 327 10.13 0.49 -0.33
N TYR A 328 10.77 1.55 0.19
CA TYR A 328 11.74 2.31 -0.59
C TYR A 328 12.93 1.44 -1.00
N LEU A 329 13.47 0.63 -0.07
CA LEU A 329 14.57 -0.29 -0.37
C LEU A 329 14.19 -1.36 -1.40
N THR A 330 12.97 -1.88 -1.32
CA THR A 330 12.44 -2.86 -2.28
C THR A 330 12.31 -2.23 -3.66
N MET A 331 11.71 -1.04 -3.75
CA MET A 331 11.56 -0.31 -5.01
C MET A 331 12.91 0.13 -5.58
N HIS A 332 13.88 0.49 -4.75
CA HIS A 332 15.25 0.80 -5.18
C HIS A 332 15.90 -0.40 -5.88
N GLN A 333 15.80 -1.60 -5.31
CA GLN A 333 16.30 -2.81 -5.97
C GLN A 333 15.56 -3.13 -7.29
N LEU A 334 14.24 -2.93 -7.33
CA LEU A 334 13.44 -3.21 -8.52
C LEU A 334 13.65 -2.18 -9.64
N ALA A 335 13.77 -0.90 -9.30
CA ALA A 335 13.99 0.19 -10.25
C ALA A 335 15.39 0.13 -10.86
N LEU A 336 16.45 -0.05 -10.04
CA LEU A 336 17.82 -0.04 -10.54
C LEU A 336 18.19 -1.22 -11.43
N LYS A 337 17.57 -2.38 -11.20
CA LYS A 337 17.98 -3.63 -11.87
C LYS A 337 16.98 -4.10 -12.94
N ASN A 338 16.01 -3.26 -13.33
CA ASN A 338 14.85 -3.60 -14.17
C ASN A 338 13.97 -4.73 -13.58
N ILE A 339 12.73 -4.86 -14.02
CA ILE A 339 11.90 -6.02 -13.65
C ILE A 339 12.06 -7.10 -14.71
N THR A 340 12.79 -8.16 -14.35
CA THR A 340 13.12 -9.30 -15.22
C THR A 340 12.40 -10.57 -14.76
N PRO A 341 12.18 -11.57 -15.64
CA PRO A 341 11.40 -12.77 -15.30
C PRO A 341 11.94 -13.56 -14.10
N ASP A 342 13.25 -13.62 -13.90
CA ASP A 342 13.92 -14.28 -12.78
C ASP A 342 13.51 -13.71 -11.41
N LYS A 343 13.09 -12.44 -11.36
CA LYS A 343 12.64 -11.76 -10.13
C LYS A 343 11.21 -12.11 -9.74
N THR A 344 10.44 -12.73 -10.62
CA THR A 344 9.03 -13.03 -10.38
C THR A 344 8.88 -13.93 -9.16
N ALA A 345 9.49 -15.12 -9.18
CA ALA A 345 9.38 -16.08 -8.09
C ALA A 345 9.83 -15.53 -6.71
N PRO A 346 11.04 -14.97 -6.52
CA PRO A 346 11.44 -14.43 -5.22
C PRO A 346 10.53 -13.29 -4.75
N TYR A 347 10.03 -12.45 -5.66
CA TYR A 347 9.10 -11.38 -5.30
C TYR A 347 7.73 -11.91 -4.87
N LEU A 348 7.16 -12.88 -5.61
CA LEU A 348 5.86 -13.48 -5.30
C LEU A 348 5.91 -14.29 -4.01
N VAL A 349 6.91 -15.17 -3.87
CA VAL A 349 7.07 -16.02 -2.68
C VAL A 349 7.31 -15.17 -1.45
N GLY A 350 8.28 -14.24 -1.53
CA GLY A 350 8.62 -13.34 -0.42
C GLY A 350 7.40 -12.58 0.08
N ASN A 351 6.69 -11.88 -0.81
CA ASN A 351 5.53 -11.11 -0.40
C ASN A 351 4.35 -12.00 0.07
N THR A 352 4.13 -13.18 -0.52
CA THR A 352 2.99 -14.06 -0.13
C THR A 352 3.21 -14.65 1.25
N VAL A 353 4.38 -15.27 1.47
CA VAL A 353 4.77 -15.84 2.77
C VAL A 353 4.88 -14.73 3.81
N GLY A 354 5.46 -13.58 3.43
CA GLY A 354 5.54 -12.40 4.29
C GLY A 354 4.18 -11.84 4.68
N SER A 355 3.16 -11.94 3.84
CA SER A 355 1.79 -11.47 4.17
C SER A 355 1.18 -12.34 5.27
N LEU A 356 1.33 -13.67 5.16
CA LEU A 356 0.88 -14.64 6.17
C LEU A 356 1.58 -14.43 7.52
N VAL A 357 2.91 -14.30 7.51
CA VAL A 357 3.69 -13.99 8.73
C VAL A 357 3.30 -12.62 9.29
N GLY A 358 3.12 -11.64 8.40
CA GLY A 358 2.76 -10.27 8.74
C GLY A 358 1.44 -10.15 9.50
N GLN A 359 0.42 -10.91 9.11
CA GLN A 359 -0.84 -11.00 9.84
C GLN A 359 -0.58 -11.45 11.29
N ASN A 360 0.19 -12.52 11.49
CA ASN A 360 0.50 -13.04 12.81
C ASN A 360 1.32 -12.07 13.68
N VAL A 361 2.32 -11.43 13.08
CA VAL A 361 3.13 -10.41 13.76
C VAL A 361 2.24 -9.25 14.21
N ALA A 362 1.37 -8.76 13.33
CA ALA A 362 0.47 -7.66 13.65
C ALA A 362 -0.52 -8.02 14.78
N MET A 363 -1.15 -9.19 14.71
CA MET A 363 -2.08 -9.65 15.77
C MET A 363 -1.39 -9.80 17.13
N LYS A 364 -0.16 -10.32 17.16
CA LYS A 364 0.64 -10.41 18.39
C LYS A 364 1.02 -9.04 18.93
N ALA A 365 1.42 -8.11 18.04
CA ALA A 365 1.74 -6.73 18.42
C ALA A 365 0.53 -6.02 19.03
N GLU A 366 -0.65 -6.13 18.40
CA GLU A 366 -1.90 -5.57 18.90
C GLU A 366 -2.26 -6.10 20.29
N LYS A 367 -2.16 -7.41 20.50
CA LYS A 367 -2.43 -8.03 21.80
C LYS A 367 -1.47 -7.54 22.88
N LYS A 368 -0.18 -7.39 22.55
CA LYS A 368 0.84 -6.89 23.49
C LYS A 368 0.64 -5.41 23.82
N LEU A 369 0.23 -4.61 22.85
CA LEU A 369 0.04 -3.16 23.00
C LEU A 369 -1.37 -2.77 23.45
N ILE A 370 -2.29 -3.73 23.55
CA ILE A 370 -3.71 -3.51 23.83
C ILE A 370 -4.31 -2.48 22.83
N ALA A 371 -3.84 -2.55 21.58
CA ALA A 371 -4.27 -1.63 20.53
C ALA A 371 -5.64 -2.07 20.00
N ARG A 372 -6.70 -1.31 20.29
CA ARG A 372 -8.08 -1.64 19.95
C ARG A 372 -8.51 -0.96 18.67
N MET A 373 -9.53 -1.50 18.00
CA MET A 373 -10.13 -0.84 16.84
C MET A 373 -10.64 0.55 17.21
N ASP A 374 -10.43 1.52 16.33
CA ASP A 374 -11.12 2.81 16.39
C ASP A 374 -12.60 2.59 16.05
N ILE A 375 -13.38 2.23 17.07
CA ILE A 375 -14.83 2.40 17.06
C ILE A 375 -15.02 3.89 17.26
N GLY A 376 -15.31 4.64 16.19
CA GLY A 376 -15.53 6.08 16.29
C GLY A 376 -16.45 6.35 17.49
N THR A 377 -16.00 7.20 18.41
CA THR A 377 -16.77 7.57 19.60
C THR A 377 -18.16 8.02 19.14
N ALA A 378 -19.17 7.31 19.64
CA ALA A 378 -20.59 7.58 19.42
C ALA A 378 -20.95 9.03 19.76
#